data_AF-A0A1A7BLP5-F1
#
_entry.id   AF-A0A1A7BLP5-F1
#
_cell.length_a   1.000
_cell.length_b   1.000
_cell.length_c   1.000
_cell.angle_alpha   90.00
_cell.angle_beta   90.00
_cell.angle_gamma   90.00
#
_symmetry.space_group_name_H-M   'P 1'
#
loop_
_entity.id
_entity.type
_entity.pdbx_description
1 polymer ?
#
loop_
_entity_poly.entity_id
_entity_poly.type
_entity_poly.pdbx_seq_one_letter_code
_entity_poly.pdbx_strand_id
1 'polypeptide(L)'
;MAGSPAAWVTAAVAGIAAPAAAMVVLAAGNDSAPMAVFGGPLLAVGLMGTGMIAASAAGRLWIGVGLSLIAGACLVLLAHALGMALPLHPLSVALAMLVASLSFAARGALFARSAADKGWWIAVFVVGGEAAILATAVALPKSLPAWLLTLLPAQWASMAIQSALTGAGTGARGAIAALLALAGTAATTLLVARLWPRRWPYLIMFTAWLALSALVWHQSA
;
A
#
# COMPACT_ATOMS: atom_id res chain seq x y z
N MET A 1 -0.01 -18.30 -18.56
CA MET A 1 0.66 -17.56 -19.66
C MET A 1 1.04 -16.20 -19.10
N ALA A 2 2.22 -15.65 -19.42
CA ALA A 2 2.57 -14.30 -18.98
C ALA A 2 1.71 -13.29 -19.77
N GLY A 3 0.96 -12.43 -19.08
CA GLY A 3 0.23 -11.34 -19.73
C GLY A 3 1.20 -10.47 -20.56
N SER A 4 0.71 -9.91 -21.67
CA SER A 4 1.54 -9.04 -22.52
C SER A 4 2.13 -7.89 -21.70
N PRO A 5 3.34 -7.39 -22.03
CA PRO A 5 3.96 -6.23 -21.39
C PRO A 5 3.01 -5.05 -21.22
N ALA A 6 2.18 -4.81 -22.24
CA ALA A 6 1.17 -3.76 -22.23
C ALA A 6 0.12 -3.91 -21.12
N ALA A 7 -0.30 -5.14 -20.79
CA ALA A 7 -1.41 -5.39 -19.87
C ALA A 7 -1.06 -5.09 -18.40
N TRP A 8 0.16 -5.39 -17.96
CA TRP A 8 0.57 -5.06 -16.60
C TRP A 8 1.05 -3.60 -16.47
N VAL A 9 1.52 -2.98 -17.55
CA VAL A 9 1.81 -1.54 -17.58
C VAL A 9 0.52 -0.72 -17.49
N THR A 10 -0.52 -1.06 -18.24
CA THR A 10 -1.82 -0.36 -18.14
C THR A 10 -2.45 -0.53 -16.76
N ALA A 11 -2.35 -1.72 -16.17
CA ALA A 11 -2.77 -1.97 -14.81
C ALA A 11 -2.00 -1.13 -13.77
N ALA A 12 -0.68 -0.98 -13.95
CA ALA A 12 0.15 -0.13 -13.11
C ALA A 12 -0.25 1.35 -13.22
N VAL A 13 -0.50 1.83 -14.44
CA VAL A 13 -0.98 3.21 -14.68
C VAL A 13 -2.35 3.44 -14.03
N ALA A 14 -3.27 2.48 -14.11
CA ALA A 14 -4.56 2.58 -13.45
C ALA A 14 -4.43 2.69 -11.91
N GLY A 15 -3.45 2.00 -11.33
CA GLY A 15 -3.15 2.04 -9.89
C GLY A 15 -2.68 3.40 -9.37
N ILE A 16 -2.06 4.25 -10.22
CA ILE A 16 -1.60 5.59 -9.82
C ILE A 16 -2.53 6.72 -10.26
N ALA A 17 -3.43 6.48 -11.20
CA ALA A 17 -4.26 7.53 -11.79
C ALA A 17 -5.11 8.26 -10.75
N ALA A 18 -5.78 7.52 -9.86
CA ALA A 18 -6.60 8.12 -8.81
C ALA A 18 -5.77 8.91 -7.77
N PRO A 19 -4.66 8.38 -7.20
CA PRO A 19 -3.78 9.16 -6.35
C PRO A 19 -3.21 10.42 -7.00
N ALA A 20 -2.76 10.34 -8.26
CA ALA A 20 -2.23 11.49 -8.98
C ALA A 20 -3.30 12.56 -9.23
N ALA A 21 -4.52 12.16 -9.64
CA ALA A 21 -5.64 13.08 -9.80
C ALA A 21 -6.02 13.74 -8.46
N ALA A 22 -6.03 12.98 -7.37
CA ALA A 22 -6.29 13.52 -6.04
C ALA A 22 -5.21 14.54 -5.61
N MET A 23 -3.93 14.30 -5.89
CA MET A 23 -2.86 15.29 -5.63
C MET A 23 -3.09 16.58 -6.42
N VAL A 24 -3.47 16.49 -7.69
CA VAL A 24 -3.76 17.67 -8.53
C VAL A 24 -4.95 18.46 -8.00
N VAL A 25 -6.03 17.77 -7.61
CA VAL A 25 -7.23 18.40 -7.02
C VAL A 25 -6.88 19.08 -5.69
N LEU A 26 -6.09 18.43 -4.85
CA LEU A 26 -5.68 18.98 -3.55
C LEU A 26 -4.73 20.17 -3.70
N ALA A 27 -3.84 20.16 -4.70
CA ALA A 27 -2.95 21.27 -5.01
C ALA A 27 -3.68 22.47 -5.65
N ALA A 28 -4.83 22.25 -6.29
CA ALA A 28 -5.67 23.32 -6.82
C ALA A 28 -6.44 24.08 -5.70
N GLY A 29 -6.56 23.49 -4.51
CA GLY A 29 -6.98 24.22 -3.32
C GLY A 29 -5.85 25.14 -2.85
N ASN A 30 -6.14 26.41 -2.57
CA ASN A 30 -5.14 27.42 -2.19
C ASN A 30 -4.39 27.16 -0.85
N ASP A 31 -4.62 26.00 -0.21
CA ASP A 31 -3.95 25.61 1.03
C ASP A 31 -2.95 24.49 0.75
N SER A 32 -1.70 24.65 1.19
CA SER A 32 -0.65 23.62 1.12
C SER A 32 -0.73 22.58 2.26
N ALA A 33 -1.57 22.84 3.27
CA ALA A 33 -1.84 21.96 4.41
C ALA A 33 -2.46 20.57 4.10
N PRO A 34 -3.33 20.40 3.07
CA PRO A 34 -3.98 19.11 2.79
C PRO A 34 -2.98 18.02 2.43
N MET A 35 -1.92 18.34 1.67
CA MET A 35 -0.96 17.33 1.24
C MET A 35 -0.04 16.81 2.35
N ALA A 36 0.23 17.64 3.36
CA ALA A 36 0.93 17.20 4.57
C ALA A 36 0.11 16.18 5.38
N VAL A 37 -1.20 16.06 5.14
CA VAL A 37 -2.08 15.10 5.81
C VAL A 37 -2.38 13.89 4.91
N PHE A 38 -2.48 14.10 3.59
CA PHE A 38 -2.88 13.06 2.64
C PHE A 38 -1.72 12.38 1.90
N GLY A 39 -0.47 12.85 2.06
CA GLY A 39 0.69 12.30 1.36
C GLY A 39 0.90 10.80 1.58
N GLY A 40 0.85 10.34 2.84
CA GLY A 40 0.97 8.93 3.21
C GLY A 40 -0.13 8.06 2.59
N PRO A 41 -1.42 8.38 2.80
CA PRO A 41 -2.54 7.67 2.17
C PRO A 41 -2.47 7.59 0.64
N LEU A 42 -2.16 8.69 -0.04
CA LEU A 42 -2.09 8.70 -1.51
C LEU A 42 -0.94 7.85 -2.04
N LEU A 43 0.24 7.94 -1.40
CA LEU A 43 1.36 7.06 -1.73
C LEU A 43 1.02 5.61 -1.43
N ALA A 44 0.44 5.30 -0.28
CA ALA A 44 0.07 3.94 0.10
C ALA A 44 -0.91 3.30 -0.90
N VAL A 45 -1.96 4.01 -1.29
CA VAL A 45 -2.94 3.53 -2.28
C VAL A 45 -2.29 3.37 -3.66
N GLY A 46 -1.43 4.32 -4.08
CA GLY A 46 -0.70 4.22 -5.35
C GLY A 46 0.25 3.03 -5.39
N LEU A 47 1.03 2.81 -4.34
CA LEU A 47 1.93 1.65 -4.19
C LEU A 47 1.11 0.34 -4.17
N MET A 48 0.00 0.32 -3.43
CA MET A 48 -0.88 -0.84 -3.33
C MET A 48 -1.50 -1.19 -4.67
N GLY A 49 -2.14 -0.24 -5.34
CA GLY A 49 -2.76 -0.43 -6.64
C GLY A 49 -1.76 -0.90 -7.68
N THR A 50 -0.65 -0.18 -7.81
CA THR A 50 0.38 -0.52 -8.79
C THR A 50 1.03 -1.87 -8.49
N GLY A 51 1.50 -2.07 -7.26
CA GLY A 51 2.26 -3.26 -6.88
C GLY A 51 1.42 -4.53 -6.87
N MET A 52 0.22 -4.47 -6.30
CA MET A 52 -0.66 -5.62 -6.17
C MET A 52 -1.27 -6.03 -7.52
N ILE A 53 -1.74 -5.06 -8.33
CA ILE A 53 -2.33 -5.37 -9.63
C ILE A 53 -1.24 -5.81 -10.62
N ALA A 54 -0.08 -5.15 -10.66
CA ALA A 54 1.00 -5.59 -11.56
C ALA A 54 1.59 -6.95 -11.18
N ALA A 55 1.82 -7.23 -9.88
CA ALA A 55 2.31 -8.55 -9.46
C ALA A 55 1.30 -9.67 -9.77
N SER A 56 0.00 -9.39 -9.61
CA SER A 56 -1.06 -10.37 -9.89
C SER A 56 -1.27 -10.59 -11.39
N ALA A 57 -1.21 -9.53 -12.20
CA ALA A 57 -1.33 -9.64 -13.66
C ALA A 57 -0.10 -10.31 -14.30
N ALA A 58 1.11 -10.00 -13.82
CA ALA A 58 2.35 -10.55 -14.37
C ALA A 58 2.71 -11.93 -13.79
N GLY A 59 2.13 -12.31 -12.64
CA GLY A 59 2.49 -13.52 -11.90
C GLY A 59 3.93 -13.51 -11.37
N ARG A 60 4.55 -12.32 -11.25
CA ARG A 60 5.95 -12.14 -10.86
C ARG A 60 6.08 -11.04 -9.82
N LEU A 61 6.59 -11.40 -8.64
CA LEU A 61 6.82 -10.50 -7.52
C LEU A 61 7.62 -9.25 -7.91
N TRP A 62 8.77 -9.46 -8.56
CA TRP A 62 9.72 -8.38 -8.86
C TRP A 62 9.14 -7.32 -9.81
N ILE A 63 8.23 -7.69 -10.71
CA ILE A 63 7.55 -6.74 -11.61
C ILE A 63 6.66 -5.81 -10.79
N GLY A 64 5.86 -6.36 -9.88
CA GLY A 64 5.02 -5.55 -9.00
C GLY A 64 5.84 -4.66 -8.07
N VAL A 65 6.92 -5.17 -7.48
CA VAL A 65 7.81 -4.36 -6.64
C VAL A 65 8.43 -3.21 -7.44
N GLY A 66 9.03 -3.51 -8.59
CA GLY A 66 9.68 -2.50 -9.44
C GLY A 66 8.71 -1.41 -9.89
N LEU A 67 7.53 -1.79 -10.38
CA LEU A 67 6.53 -0.81 -10.80
C LEU A 67 5.94 -0.01 -9.65
N SER A 68 5.68 -0.64 -8.50
CA SER A 68 5.24 0.07 -7.30
C SER A 68 6.25 1.13 -6.88
N LEU A 69 7.55 0.80 -6.86
CA LEU A 69 8.59 1.77 -6.53
C LEU A 69 8.68 2.91 -7.54
N ILE A 70 8.59 2.60 -8.84
CA ILE A 70 8.55 3.63 -9.90
C ILE A 70 7.33 4.54 -9.71
N ALA A 71 6.14 3.98 -9.51
CA ALA A 71 4.91 4.70 -9.24
C ALA A 71 5.05 5.63 -8.02
N GLY A 72 5.58 5.10 -6.92
CA GLY A 72 5.84 5.88 -5.72
C GLY A 72 6.81 7.03 -5.97
N ALA A 73 7.90 6.79 -6.69
CA ALA A 73 8.84 7.84 -7.07
C ALA A 73 8.18 8.90 -7.95
N CYS A 74 7.37 8.51 -8.94
CA CYS A 74 6.60 9.44 -9.77
C CYS A 74 5.61 10.27 -8.94
N LEU A 75 4.93 9.69 -7.95
CA LEU A 75 4.02 10.43 -7.06
C LEU A 75 4.79 11.41 -6.15
N VAL A 76 5.97 11.04 -5.64
CA VAL A 76 6.84 11.95 -4.88
C VAL A 76 7.33 13.10 -5.75
N LEU A 77 7.74 12.82 -6.99
CA LEU A 77 8.15 13.86 -7.96
C LEU A 77 7.00 14.78 -8.34
N LEU A 78 5.80 14.22 -8.56
CA LEU A 78 4.59 15.00 -8.81
C LEU A 78 4.26 15.91 -7.62
N ALA A 79 4.27 15.38 -6.41
CA ALA A 79 4.07 16.14 -5.19
C ALA A 79 5.05 17.31 -5.08
N HIS A 80 6.33 17.08 -5.40
CA HIS A 80 7.34 18.14 -5.41
C HIS A 80 7.08 19.18 -6.51
N ALA A 81 6.71 18.75 -7.72
CA ALA A 81 6.34 19.64 -8.82
C ALA A 81 5.10 20.51 -8.50
N LEU A 82 4.21 20.01 -7.63
CA LEU A 82 3.06 20.75 -7.10
C LEU A 82 3.41 21.68 -5.92
N GLY A 83 4.71 21.86 -5.62
CA GLY A 83 5.19 22.84 -4.64
C GLY A 83 5.40 22.29 -3.22
N MET A 84 5.38 20.97 -3.03
CA MET A 84 5.65 20.38 -1.71
C MET A 84 7.14 20.36 -1.35
N ALA A 85 7.41 20.58 -0.07
CA ALA A 85 8.73 20.38 0.51
C ALA A 85 9.17 18.91 0.39
N LEU A 86 10.48 18.72 0.22
CA LEU A 86 11.09 17.39 0.23
C LEU A 86 10.85 16.67 1.57
N PRO A 87 10.85 15.33 1.57
CA PRO A 87 10.69 14.55 2.80
C PRO A 87 11.72 14.93 3.87
N LEU A 88 11.27 15.05 5.12
CA LEU A 88 12.17 15.29 6.26
C LEU A 88 13.17 14.13 6.47
N HIS A 89 12.73 12.88 6.25
CA HIS A 89 13.56 11.68 6.38
C HIS A 89 13.52 10.83 5.10
N PRO A 90 14.32 11.16 4.07
CA PRO A 90 14.25 10.51 2.76
C PRO A 90 14.56 9.01 2.81
N LEU A 91 15.51 8.59 3.66
CA LEU A 91 15.84 7.18 3.84
C LEU A 91 14.69 6.39 4.48
N SER A 92 14.03 6.97 5.47
CA SER A 92 12.87 6.35 6.13
C SER A 92 11.69 6.22 5.18
N VAL A 93 11.44 7.24 4.35
CA VAL A 93 10.42 7.18 3.30
C VAL A 93 10.74 6.08 2.29
N ALA A 94 11.98 6.03 1.79
CA ALA A 94 12.41 5.00 0.85
C ALA A 94 12.25 3.58 1.43
N LEU A 95 12.63 3.39 2.70
CA LEU A 95 12.44 2.12 3.41
C LEU A 95 10.96 1.76 3.54
N ALA A 96 10.11 2.71 3.96
CA ALA A 96 8.68 2.48 4.11
C ALA A 96 8.02 2.11 2.77
N MET A 97 8.38 2.81 1.70
CA MET A 97 7.90 2.52 0.34
C MET A 97 8.37 1.15 -0.15
N LEU A 98 9.61 0.75 0.14
CA LEU A 98 10.14 -0.56 -0.22
C LEU A 98 9.39 -1.69 0.51
N VAL A 99 9.21 -1.56 1.83
CA VAL A 99 8.49 -2.55 2.64
C VAL A 99 7.02 -2.66 2.21
N ALA A 100 6.36 -1.52 1.99
CA ALA A 100 4.98 -1.49 1.49
C ALA A 100 4.87 -2.15 0.11
N SER A 101 5.75 -1.78 -0.83
CA SER A 101 5.78 -2.35 -2.19
C SER A 101 5.99 -3.85 -2.17
N LEU A 102 6.90 -4.35 -1.33
CA LEU A 102 7.12 -5.78 -1.16
C LEU A 102 5.87 -6.48 -0.61
N SER A 103 5.22 -5.90 0.39
CA SER A 103 4.01 -6.44 0.99
C SER A 103 2.84 -6.52 0.00
N PHE A 104 2.57 -5.45 -0.74
CA PHE A 104 1.51 -5.40 -1.74
C PHE A 104 1.78 -6.33 -2.93
N ALA A 105 3.02 -6.34 -3.44
CA ALA A 105 3.40 -7.23 -4.53
C ALA A 105 3.39 -8.71 -4.10
N ALA A 106 3.74 -9.03 -2.85
CA ALA A 106 3.63 -10.39 -2.32
C ALA A 106 2.18 -10.89 -2.31
N ARG A 107 1.24 -10.06 -1.87
CA ARG A 107 -0.21 -10.37 -1.93
C ARG A 107 -0.70 -10.52 -3.37
N GLY A 108 -0.30 -9.62 -4.27
CA GLY A 108 -0.62 -9.73 -5.69
C GLY A 108 -0.10 -11.03 -6.32
N ALA A 109 1.15 -11.40 -6.03
CA ALA A 109 1.72 -12.67 -6.49
C ALA A 109 0.98 -13.89 -5.93
N LEU A 110 0.49 -13.82 -4.68
CA LEU A 110 -0.37 -14.86 -4.12
C LEU A 110 -1.69 -14.97 -4.89
N PHE A 111 -2.33 -13.84 -5.25
CA PHE A 111 -3.56 -13.86 -6.04
C PHE A 111 -3.37 -14.51 -7.41
N ALA A 112 -2.26 -14.21 -8.10
CA ALA A 112 -1.89 -14.89 -9.35
C ALA A 112 -1.77 -16.41 -9.16
N ARG A 113 -1.15 -16.86 -8.05
CA ARG A 113 -0.98 -18.30 -7.77
C ARG A 113 -2.32 -18.99 -7.47
N SER A 114 -3.24 -18.30 -6.80
CA SER A 114 -4.51 -18.86 -6.33
C SER A 114 -5.62 -18.84 -7.37
N ALA A 115 -5.68 -17.81 -8.21
CA ALA A 115 -6.77 -17.60 -9.16
C ALA A 115 -6.29 -17.52 -10.63
N ALA A 116 -5.02 -17.85 -10.90
CA ALA A 116 -4.41 -17.85 -12.23
C ALA A 116 -4.71 -16.52 -12.97
N ASP A 117 -5.25 -16.59 -14.18
CA ASP A 117 -5.52 -15.44 -15.06
C ASP A 117 -6.57 -14.47 -14.50
N LYS A 118 -7.24 -14.81 -13.38
CA LYS A 118 -8.23 -13.96 -12.70
C LYS A 118 -7.68 -13.29 -11.44
N GLY A 119 -6.43 -13.56 -11.04
CA GLY A 119 -5.84 -13.01 -9.81
C GLY A 119 -5.81 -11.48 -9.77
N TRP A 120 -5.72 -10.83 -10.93
CA TRP A 120 -5.72 -9.38 -11.02
C TRP A 120 -7.09 -8.74 -10.70
N TRP A 121 -8.21 -9.43 -10.94
CA TRP A 121 -9.52 -8.96 -10.51
C TRP A 121 -9.63 -8.90 -8.98
N ILE A 122 -9.06 -9.90 -8.29
CA ILE A 122 -8.98 -9.90 -6.83
C ILE A 122 -8.20 -8.67 -6.36
N ALA A 123 -7.04 -8.38 -6.98
CA ALA A 123 -6.26 -7.20 -6.66
C ALA A 123 -7.06 -5.90 -6.83
N VAL A 124 -7.81 -5.75 -7.94
CA VAL A 124 -8.65 -4.56 -8.19
C VAL A 124 -9.70 -4.38 -7.10
N PHE A 125 -10.42 -5.45 -6.72
CA PHE A 125 -11.44 -5.35 -5.66
C PHE A 125 -10.85 -5.06 -4.29
N VAL A 126 -9.70 -5.65 -3.96
CA VAL A 126 -9.01 -5.41 -2.68
C VAL A 126 -8.51 -3.96 -2.61
N VAL A 127 -7.85 -3.47 -3.66
CA VAL A 127 -7.37 -2.08 -3.74
C VAL A 127 -8.53 -1.09 -3.68
N GLY A 128 -9.59 -1.32 -4.47
CA GLY A 128 -10.77 -0.47 -4.50
C GLY A 128 -11.49 -0.44 -3.15
N GLY A 129 -11.63 -1.60 -2.49
CA GLY A 129 -12.23 -1.71 -1.17
C GLY A 129 -11.43 -0.98 -0.09
N GLU A 130 -10.10 -1.16 -0.05
CA GLU A 130 -9.25 -0.43 0.89
C GLU A 130 -9.24 1.08 0.63
N ALA A 131 -9.14 1.50 -0.63
CA ALA A 131 -9.22 2.91 -1.00
C ALA A 131 -10.56 3.53 -0.58
N ALA A 132 -11.67 2.82 -0.76
CA ALA A 132 -13.01 3.28 -0.35
C ALA A 132 -13.12 3.41 1.18
N ILE A 133 -12.60 2.45 1.95
CA ILE A 133 -12.57 2.53 3.42
C ILE A 133 -11.73 3.72 3.87
N LEU A 134 -10.54 3.92 3.30
CA LEU A 134 -9.68 5.06 3.63
C LEU A 134 -10.32 6.40 3.26
N ALA A 135 -10.91 6.51 2.07
CA ALA A 135 -11.63 7.70 1.65
C ALA A 135 -12.82 8.00 2.57
N THR A 136 -13.54 6.96 3.00
CA THR A 136 -14.64 7.09 3.98
C THR A 136 -14.12 7.54 5.34
N ALA A 137 -13.00 7.00 5.81
CA ALA A 137 -12.38 7.38 7.07
C ALA A 137 -11.93 8.86 7.08
N VAL A 138 -11.48 9.36 5.92
CA VAL A 138 -11.13 10.77 5.74
C VAL A 138 -12.38 11.66 5.69
N ALA A 139 -13.36 11.29 4.87
CA ALA A 139 -14.57 12.08 4.67
C ALA A 139 -15.49 12.09 5.90
N LEU A 140 -15.49 11.01 6.67
CA LEU A 140 -16.37 10.78 7.83
C LEU A 140 -15.57 10.15 9.00
N PRO A 141 -14.73 10.91 9.72
CA PRO A 141 -13.75 10.37 10.70
C PRO A 141 -14.31 9.62 11.91
N LYS A 142 -15.64 9.51 12.05
CA LYS A 142 -16.34 8.82 13.15
C LYS A 142 -17.34 7.78 12.67
N SER A 143 -17.48 7.57 11.37
CA SER A 143 -18.43 6.59 10.81
C SER A 143 -17.89 5.17 10.83
N LEU A 144 -16.56 5.02 10.87
CA LEU A 144 -15.89 3.73 10.86
C LEU A 144 -15.24 3.45 12.23
N PRO A 145 -15.34 2.22 12.75
CA PRO A 145 -14.68 1.88 13.99
C PRO A 145 -13.16 1.80 13.77
N ALA A 146 -12.38 2.32 14.72
CA ALA A 146 -10.92 2.41 14.59
C ALA A 146 -10.24 1.03 14.37
N TRP A 147 -10.80 -0.05 14.93
CA TRP A 147 -10.25 -1.40 14.77
C TRP A 147 -10.27 -1.83 13.30
N LEU A 148 -11.26 -1.36 12.52
CA LEU A 148 -11.34 -1.66 11.10
C LEU A 148 -10.11 -1.10 10.39
N LEU A 149 -9.69 0.14 10.70
CA LEU A 149 -8.50 0.77 10.09
C LEU A 149 -7.22 0.01 10.38
N THR A 150 -7.12 -0.64 11.54
CA THR A 150 -5.94 -1.45 11.89
C THR A 150 -5.87 -2.78 11.15
N LEU A 151 -6.94 -3.17 10.45
CA LEU A 151 -6.94 -4.31 9.56
C LEU A 151 -6.40 -3.96 8.17
N LEU A 152 -6.37 -2.67 7.76
CA LEU A 152 -6.01 -2.28 6.40
C LEU A 152 -4.49 -2.16 6.22
N PRO A 153 -3.88 -2.98 5.35
CA PRO A 153 -2.50 -2.78 4.96
C PRO A 153 -2.20 -1.43 4.29
N ALA A 154 -3.15 -0.87 3.53
CA ALA A 154 -3.00 0.49 3.00
C ALA A 154 -2.92 1.52 4.13
N GLN A 155 -3.65 1.32 5.23
CA GLN A 155 -3.53 2.18 6.42
C GLN A 155 -2.17 2.02 7.10
N TRP A 156 -1.64 0.80 7.21
CA TRP A 156 -0.31 0.57 7.76
C TRP A 156 0.77 1.30 6.95
N ALA A 157 0.71 1.17 5.63
CA ALA A 157 1.61 1.89 4.73
C ALA A 157 1.43 3.41 4.86
N SER A 158 0.19 3.88 5.00
CA SER A 158 -0.12 5.29 5.22
C SER A 158 0.55 5.80 6.48
N MET A 159 0.40 5.11 7.62
CA MET A 159 1.02 5.48 8.90
C MET A 159 2.54 5.53 8.82
N ALA A 160 3.16 4.51 8.24
CA ALA A 160 4.61 4.42 8.11
C ALA A 160 5.19 5.53 7.21
N ILE A 161 4.60 5.73 6.03
CA ILE A 161 5.04 6.75 5.07
C ILE A 161 4.79 8.15 5.63
N GLN A 162 3.61 8.38 6.22
CA GLN A 162 3.23 9.68 6.78
C GLN A 162 4.15 10.09 7.94
N SER A 163 4.49 9.15 8.82
CA SER A 163 5.45 9.37 9.90
C SER A 163 6.84 9.72 9.37
N ALA A 164 7.30 9.03 8.31
CA ALA A 164 8.57 9.32 7.66
C ALA A 164 8.58 10.67 6.91
N LEU A 165 7.44 11.09 6.33
CA LEU A 165 7.31 12.38 5.65
C LEU A 165 7.32 13.56 6.63
N THR A 166 6.62 13.43 7.76
CA THR A 166 6.36 14.55 8.69
C THR A 166 7.25 14.59 9.93
N GLY A 167 8.01 13.52 10.21
CA GLY A 167 8.87 13.46 11.40
C GLY A 167 8.12 13.48 12.73
N ALA A 168 6.79 13.31 12.73
CA ALA A 168 5.96 13.37 13.93
C ALA A 168 6.26 12.19 14.88
N GLY A 169 7.06 12.46 15.91
CA GLY A 169 7.54 11.49 16.91
C GLY A 169 6.47 10.93 17.86
N THR A 170 5.28 11.52 17.93
CA THR A 170 4.18 11.07 18.80
C THR A 170 3.47 9.81 18.28
N GLY A 171 3.72 9.39 17.03
CA GLY A 171 3.20 8.15 16.43
C GLY A 171 4.25 7.10 16.07
N ALA A 172 5.51 7.26 16.53
CA ALA A 172 6.64 6.43 16.09
C ALA A 172 6.44 4.93 16.38
N ARG A 173 5.82 4.59 17.52
CA ARG A 173 5.51 3.18 17.86
C ARG A 173 4.48 2.58 16.91
N GLY A 174 3.41 3.31 16.60
CA GLY A 174 2.40 2.91 15.62
C GLY A 174 3.00 2.75 14.22
N ALA A 175 3.88 3.66 13.79
CA ALA A 175 4.57 3.57 12.50
C ALA A 175 5.53 2.36 12.41
N ILE A 176 6.27 2.07 13.48
CA ILE A 176 7.13 0.88 13.56
C ILE A 176 6.27 -0.39 13.54
N ALA A 177 5.20 -0.44 14.33
CA ALA A 177 4.26 -1.56 14.34
C ALA A 177 3.66 -1.80 12.95
N ALA A 178 3.29 -0.73 12.24
CA ALA A 178 2.79 -0.80 10.87
C ALA A 178 3.83 -1.34 9.89
N LEU A 179 5.10 -0.91 9.99
CA LEU A 179 6.21 -1.46 9.19
C LEU A 179 6.44 -2.94 9.47
N LEU A 180 6.46 -3.33 10.75
CA LEU A 180 6.57 -4.73 11.16
C LEU A 180 5.40 -5.56 10.66
N ALA A 181 4.18 -5.01 10.67
CA ALA A 181 2.99 -5.66 10.14
C ALA A 181 3.07 -5.87 8.62
N LEU A 182 3.52 -4.86 7.87
CA LEU A 182 3.74 -4.97 6.43
C LEU A 182 4.82 -6.01 6.09
N ALA A 183 5.99 -5.91 6.75
CA ALA A 183 7.12 -6.80 6.54
C ALA A 183 6.81 -8.24 6.95
N GLY A 184 6.21 -8.43 8.13
CA GLY A 184 5.79 -9.73 8.64
C GLY A 184 4.76 -10.38 7.73
N THR A 185 3.73 -9.63 7.29
CA THR A 185 2.74 -10.17 6.36
C THR A 185 3.38 -10.53 5.01
N ALA A 186 4.30 -9.70 4.50
CA ALA A 186 5.04 -10.00 3.28
C ALA A 186 5.86 -11.29 3.41
N ALA A 187 6.63 -11.40 4.49
CA ALA A 187 7.48 -12.55 4.78
C ALA A 187 6.65 -13.83 4.89
N THR A 188 5.55 -13.82 5.66
CA THR A 188 4.64 -14.96 5.77
C THR A 188 4.01 -15.30 4.42
N THR A 189 3.55 -14.30 3.67
CA THR A 189 2.96 -14.51 2.34
C THR A 189 3.94 -15.20 1.39
N LEU A 190 5.18 -14.72 1.32
CA LEU A 190 6.22 -15.28 0.45
C LEU A 190 6.68 -16.66 0.92
N LEU A 191 6.86 -16.85 2.23
CA LEU A 191 7.24 -18.14 2.82
C LEU A 191 6.23 -19.22 2.50
N VAL A 192 4.94 -18.93 2.75
CA VAL A 192 3.87 -19.90 2.54
C VAL A 192 3.57 -20.07 1.04
N ALA A 193 3.76 -19.03 0.24
CA ALA A 193 3.67 -19.13 -1.22
C ALA A 193 4.77 -20.05 -1.81
N ARG A 194 5.95 -20.11 -1.21
CA ARG A 194 7.07 -20.95 -1.68
C ARG A 194 7.03 -22.37 -1.12
N LEU A 195 6.78 -22.52 0.16
CA LEU A 195 7.02 -23.79 0.86
C LEU A 195 5.78 -24.68 1.01
N TRP A 196 4.56 -24.14 0.96
CA TRP A 196 3.35 -24.93 1.25
C TRP A 196 2.55 -25.34 0.00
N PRO A 197 1.94 -26.54 0.04
CA PRO A 197 0.92 -26.97 -0.90
C PRO A 197 -0.26 -25.98 -0.94
N ARG A 198 -0.95 -25.89 -2.08
CA ARG A 198 -2.02 -24.91 -2.40
C ARG A 198 -3.16 -24.73 -1.37
N ARG A 199 -3.27 -25.54 -0.32
CA ARG A 199 -4.46 -25.63 0.56
C ARG A 199 -4.45 -24.69 1.76
N TRP A 200 -3.29 -24.35 2.30
CA TRP A 200 -3.14 -23.53 3.51
C TRP A 200 -2.60 -22.09 3.37
N PRO A 201 -2.21 -21.58 2.17
CA PRO A 201 -1.62 -20.24 2.06
C PRO A 201 -2.42 -19.11 2.70
N TYR A 202 -3.73 -19.08 2.45
CA TYR A 202 -4.58 -18.03 2.98
C TYR A 202 -4.76 -18.16 4.49
N LEU A 203 -4.96 -19.37 5.03
CA LEU A 203 -5.14 -19.54 6.47
C LEU A 203 -3.95 -18.96 7.24
N ILE A 204 -2.73 -19.34 6.88
CA ILE A 204 -1.52 -18.89 7.58
C ILE A 204 -1.31 -17.38 7.37
N MET A 205 -1.51 -16.88 6.14
CA MET A 205 -1.42 -15.44 5.86
C MET A 205 -2.44 -14.63 6.67
N PHE A 206 -3.70 -15.07 6.74
CA PHE A 206 -4.75 -14.40 7.50
C PHE A 206 -4.48 -14.42 9.00
N THR A 207 -3.99 -15.54 9.55
CA THR A 207 -3.60 -15.61 10.97
C THR A 207 -2.48 -14.63 11.27
N ALA A 208 -1.43 -14.59 10.44
CA ALA A 208 -0.35 -13.62 10.62
C ALA A 208 -0.84 -12.18 10.47
N TRP A 209 -1.70 -11.91 9.49
CA TRP A 209 -2.30 -10.60 9.28
C TRP A 209 -3.15 -10.15 10.49
N LEU A 210 -4.00 -11.02 11.05
CA LEU A 210 -4.79 -10.71 12.25
C LEU A 210 -3.90 -10.44 13.47
N ALA A 211 -2.88 -11.29 13.70
CA ALA A 211 -1.95 -11.11 14.81
C ALA A 211 -1.14 -9.80 14.69
N LEU A 212 -0.69 -9.46 13.48
CA LEU A 212 0.01 -8.20 13.21
C LEU A 212 -0.93 -6.99 13.25
N SER A 213 -2.21 -7.16 12.90
CA SER A 213 -3.23 -6.13 13.08
C SER A 213 -3.44 -5.83 14.56
N ALA A 214 -3.46 -6.86 15.42
CA ALA A 214 -3.54 -6.68 16.87
C ALA A 214 -2.31 -5.93 17.41
N LEU A 215 -1.12 -6.21 16.90
CA LEU A 215 0.08 -5.42 17.23
C LEU A 215 -0.09 -3.95 16.85
N VAL A 216 -0.58 -3.65 15.64
CA VAL A 216 -0.83 -2.28 15.20
C VAL A 216 -1.88 -1.61 16.08
N TRP A 217 -2.99 -2.30 16.41
CA TRP A 217 -4.03 -1.81 17.32
C TRP A 217 -3.46 -1.39 18.67
N HIS A 218 -2.68 -2.26 19.31
CA HIS A 218 -2.12 -1.98 20.64
C HIS A 218 -1.03 -0.91 20.66
N GLN A 219 -0.35 -0.66 19.53
CA GLN A 219 0.73 0.33 19.44
C GLN A 219 0.29 1.67 18.83
N SER A 220 -0.97 1.74 18.35
CA SER A 220 -1.56 2.94 17.74
C SER A 220 -2.69 3.56 18.58
N ALA A 221 -3.18 2.81 19.57
CA ALA A 221 -4.07 3.30 20.63
C ALA A 221 -3.28 4.08 21.68
#